data_AF-A0A0F8YSF2-F1
#
_entry.id   AF-A0A0F8YSF2-F1
#
_cell.length_a   1.000
_cell.length_b   1.000
_cell.length_c   1.000
_cell.angle_alpha   90.00
_cell.angle_beta   90.00
_cell.angle_gamma   90.00
#
_symmetry.space_group_name_H-M   'P 1'
#
loop_
_entity.id
_entity.type
_entity.pdbx_description
1 polymer ?
#
loop_
_entity_poly.entity_id
_entity_poly.type
_entity_poly.pdbx_seq_one_letter_code
_entity_poly.pdbx_strand_id
1 'polypeptide(L)'
;MQQIPYKDFKLIQALQTDPLISMKKLAKKVDISWPTVKKRYNRMVEEGIIGLPVAIYKVETLGLLRISVIAKVLTMELLKKLELACDVHPYTHYRSRFFGEHFGLLIQFDIPNNSEAQDNIKLFFDELLM
;
A
#
# COMPACT_ATOMS: atom_id res chain seq x y z
N MET A 1 -12.01 -4.06 -18.18
CA MET A 1 -10.63 -3.60 -17.89
C MET A 1 -10.35 -2.39 -18.76
N GLN A 2 -10.06 -1.23 -18.15
CA GLN A 2 -9.78 -0.01 -18.91
C GLN A 2 -8.44 -0.18 -19.64
N GLN A 3 -8.40 0.04 -20.94
CA GLN A 3 -7.16 -0.10 -21.71
C GLN A 3 -6.30 1.16 -21.51
N ILE A 4 -5.07 0.98 -20.99
CA ILE A 4 -4.12 2.08 -20.82
C ILE A 4 -3.31 2.23 -22.12
N PRO A 5 -3.31 3.42 -22.76
CA PRO A 5 -2.50 3.66 -23.96
C PRO A 5 -1.01 3.40 -23.72
N TYR A 6 -0.29 2.90 -24.72
CA TYR A 6 1.13 2.55 -24.59
C TYR A 6 2.02 3.69 -24.07
N LYS A 7 1.79 4.93 -24.51
CA LYS A 7 2.54 6.09 -24.02
C LYS A 7 2.24 6.41 -22.55
N ASP A 8 1.02 6.15 -22.07
CA ASP A 8 0.65 6.31 -20.65
C ASP A 8 1.32 5.22 -19.81
N PHE A 9 1.35 3.99 -20.30
CA PHE A 9 2.12 2.91 -19.67
C PHE A 9 3.60 3.27 -19.52
N LYS A 10 4.22 3.86 -20.55
CA LYS A 10 5.62 4.33 -20.49
C LYS A 10 5.83 5.46 -19.47
N LEU A 11 4.85 6.35 -19.31
CA LEU A 11 4.88 7.39 -18.27
C LEU A 11 4.87 6.75 -16.88
N ILE A 12 3.96 5.81 -16.63
CA ILE A 12 3.84 5.10 -15.35
C ILE A 12 5.14 4.35 -15.04
N GLN A 13 5.70 3.62 -16.00
CA GLN A 13 6.95 2.88 -15.82
C GLN A 13 8.11 3.81 -15.43
N ALA A 14 8.21 4.99 -16.05
CA ALA A 14 9.23 5.97 -15.69
C ALA A 14 9.03 6.54 -14.28
N LEU A 15 7.78 6.81 -13.88
CA LEU A 15 7.45 7.28 -12.54
C LEU A 15 7.70 6.23 -11.45
N GLN A 16 7.52 4.93 -11.74
CA GLN A 16 7.87 3.87 -10.78
C GLN A 16 9.37 3.84 -10.46
N THR A 17 10.22 4.18 -11.44
CA THR A 17 11.68 4.21 -11.25
C THR A 17 12.19 5.51 -10.61
N ASP A 18 11.55 6.64 -10.92
CA ASP A 18 11.89 7.96 -10.42
C ASP A 18 10.59 8.76 -10.20
N PRO A 19 9.96 8.64 -9.02
CA PRO A 19 8.67 9.29 -8.75
C PRO A 19 8.75 10.82 -8.72
N LEU A 20 9.96 11.38 -8.54
CA LEU A 20 10.21 12.82 -8.46
C LEU A 20 10.72 13.38 -9.80
N ILE A 21 10.70 12.58 -10.88
CA ILE A 21 11.12 13.01 -12.20
C ILE A 21 10.32 14.24 -12.66
N SER A 22 11.02 15.26 -13.14
CA SER A 22 10.35 16.44 -13.67
C SER A 22 9.62 16.11 -14.97
N MET A 23 8.46 16.73 -15.19
CA MET A 23 7.67 16.54 -16.41
C MET A 23 8.47 16.79 -17.70
N LYS A 24 9.47 17.69 -17.66
CA LYS A 24 10.37 17.98 -18.80
C LYS A 24 11.30 16.80 -19.10
N LYS A 25 11.85 16.15 -18.06
CA LYS A 25 12.67 14.94 -18.22
C LYS A 25 11.81 13.76 -18.66
N LEU A 26 10.60 13.65 -18.11
CA LEU A 26 9.63 12.61 -18.45
C LEU A 26 9.21 12.68 -19.93
N ALA A 27 8.96 13.89 -20.44
CA ALA A 27 8.67 14.15 -21.86
C ALA A 27 9.77 13.66 -22.80
N LYS A 28 11.04 13.92 -22.45
CA LYS A 28 12.18 13.41 -23.22
C LYS A 28 12.26 11.89 -23.19
N LYS A 29 12.00 11.24 -22.04
CA LYS A 29 12.02 9.77 -21.92
C LYS A 29 10.95 9.07 -22.74
N VAL A 30 9.74 9.66 -22.83
CA VAL A 30 8.58 9.04 -23.47
C VAL A 30 8.37 9.52 -24.92
N ASP A 31 9.23 10.43 -25.39
CA ASP A 31 9.21 10.98 -26.75
C ASP A 31 7.82 11.56 -27.11
N ILE A 32 7.38 12.52 -26.30
CA ILE A 32 6.18 13.33 -26.52
C ILE A 32 6.39 14.74 -25.93
N SER A 33 5.58 15.70 -26.36
CA SER A 33 5.71 17.08 -25.89
C SER A 33 5.43 17.22 -24.38
N TRP A 34 6.10 18.17 -23.73
CA TRP A 34 5.88 18.48 -22.31
C TRP A 34 4.41 18.81 -21.97
N PRO A 35 3.68 19.64 -22.77
CA PRO A 35 2.25 19.86 -22.55
C PRO A 35 1.43 18.57 -22.61
N THR A 36 1.76 17.67 -23.54
CA THR A 36 1.07 16.37 -23.68
C THR A 36 1.32 15.48 -22.46
N VAL A 37 2.54 15.42 -21.95
CA VAL A 37 2.86 14.69 -20.71
C VAL A 37 2.06 15.23 -19.55
N LYS A 38 2.08 16.56 -19.34
CA LYS A 38 1.37 17.20 -18.24
C LYS A 38 -0.13 16.91 -18.29
N LYS A 39 -0.74 17.01 -19.47
CA LYS A 39 -2.17 16.67 -19.68
C LYS A 39 -2.46 15.20 -19.35
N ARG A 40 -1.62 14.28 -19.84
CA ARG A 40 -1.78 12.83 -19.58
C ARG A 40 -1.59 12.48 -18.11
N TYR A 41 -0.58 13.04 -17.48
CA TYR A 41 -0.32 12.88 -16.05
C TYR A 41 -1.50 13.35 -15.21
N ASN A 42 -1.96 14.59 -15.41
CA ASN A 42 -3.10 15.13 -14.65
C ASN A 42 -4.35 14.27 -14.83
N ARG A 43 -4.67 13.84 -16.06
CA ARG A 43 -5.78 12.92 -16.32
C ARG A 43 -5.62 11.61 -15.55
N MET A 44 -4.44 10.99 -15.56
CA MET A 44 -4.20 9.74 -14.82
C MET A 44 -4.26 9.92 -13.30
N VAL A 45 -3.93 11.09 -12.78
CA VAL A 45 -4.11 11.44 -11.36
C VAL A 45 -5.61 11.59 -11.04
N GLU A 46 -6.35 12.33 -11.88
CA GLU A 46 -7.81 12.51 -11.74
C GLU A 46 -8.58 11.17 -11.84
N GLU A 47 -8.13 10.26 -12.71
CA GLU A 47 -8.67 8.91 -12.86
C GLU A 47 -8.22 7.93 -11.75
N GLY A 48 -7.36 8.36 -10.83
CA GLY A 48 -6.84 7.52 -9.74
C GLY A 48 -5.84 6.44 -10.17
N ILE A 49 -5.33 6.50 -11.41
CA ILE A 49 -4.31 5.58 -11.93
C ILE A 49 -2.94 5.88 -11.31
N ILE A 50 -2.63 7.16 -11.11
CA ILE A 50 -1.40 7.61 -10.44
C ILE A 50 -1.75 8.19 -9.08
N GLY A 51 -1.23 7.57 -8.03
CA GLY A 51 -1.30 8.09 -6.66
C GLY A 51 -0.17 9.08 -6.35
N LEU A 52 -0.22 9.62 -5.12
CA LEU A 52 0.88 10.44 -4.61
C LEU A 52 2.15 9.60 -4.43
N PRO A 53 3.34 10.17 -4.68
CA PRO A 53 4.59 9.52 -4.33
C PRO A 53 4.63 9.21 -2.83
N VAL A 54 4.95 7.96 -2.48
CA VAL A 54 5.14 7.51 -1.11
C VAL A 54 6.60 7.15 -0.87
N ALA A 55 7.09 7.43 0.33
CA ALA A 55 8.43 7.03 0.73
C ALA A 55 8.48 5.53 1.04
N ILE A 56 9.37 4.81 0.38
CA ILE A 56 9.70 3.42 0.72
C ILE A 56 10.88 3.47 1.68
N TYR A 57 10.63 3.19 2.95
CA TYR A 57 11.64 3.21 4.00
C TYR A 57 12.09 1.79 4.37
N LYS A 58 13.28 1.70 4.95
CA LYS A 58 13.81 0.45 5.52
C LYS A 58 13.43 0.38 6.99
N VAL A 59 12.50 -0.52 7.33
CA VAL A 59 11.87 -0.64 8.66
C VAL A 59 12.91 -0.75 9.77
N GLU A 60 13.96 -1.55 9.58
CA GLU A 60 14.96 -1.82 10.61
C GLU A 60 15.81 -0.59 10.94
N THR A 61 15.96 0.34 10.00
CA THR A 61 16.73 1.59 10.24
C THR A 61 16.00 2.56 11.15
N LEU A 62 14.71 2.34 11.39
CA LEU A 62 13.88 3.13 12.31
C LEU A 62 13.75 2.45 13.70
N GLY A 63 14.47 1.34 13.95
CA GLY A 63 14.33 0.57 15.18
C GLY A 63 13.02 -0.23 15.26
N LEU A 64 12.35 -0.41 14.13
CA LEU A 64 11.11 -1.18 14.01
C LEU A 64 11.38 -2.58 13.47
N LEU A 65 10.41 -3.47 13.68
CA LEU A 65 10.35 -4.82 13.17
C LEU A 65 9.04 -4.99 12.38
N ARG A 66 9.14 -5.49 11.15
CA ARG A 66 7.96 -5.84 10.34
C ARG A 66 7.49 -7.25 10.65
N ILE A 67 6.26 -7.38 11.14
CA ILE A 67 5.62 -8.68 11.38
C ILE A 67 4.45 -8.83 10.42
N SER A 68 4.34 -10.01 9.78
CA SER A 68 3.20 -10.36 8.94
C SER A 68 2.33 -11.39 9.65
N VAL A 69 1.03 -11.12 9.74
CA VAL A 69 0.04 -11.96 10.41
C VAL A 69 -1.05 -12.35 9.41
N ILE A 70 -1.44 -13.62 9.41
CA ILE A 70 -2.60 -14.12 8.66
C ILE A 70 -3.70 -14.41 9.67
N ALA A 71 -4.69 -13.52 9.73
CA ALA A 71 -5.85 -13.66 10.59
C ALA A 71 -7.00 -14.27 9.79
N LYS A 72 -7.36 -15.51 10.11
CA LYS A 72 -8.53 -16.19 9.55
C LYS A 72 -9.76 -15.83 10.36
N VAL A 73 -10.89 -15.60 9.69
CA VAL A 73 -12.16 -15.29 10.35
C VAL A 73 -13.27 -16.18 9.81
N LEU A 74 -14.30 -16.43 10.63
CA LEU A 74 -15.42 -17.30 10.28
C LEU A 74 -16.60 -16.55 9.67
N THR A 75 -16.72 -15.25 9.96
CA THR A 75 -17.86 -14.43 9.54
C THR A 75 -17.41 -13.11 8.92
N MET A 76 -18.25 -12.58 8.02
CA MET A 76 -18.03 -11.26 7.41
C MET A 76 -18.12 -10.12 8.44
N GLU A 77 -18.83 -10.33 9.55
CA GLU A 77 -18.90 -9.36 10.65
C GLU A 77 -17.57 -9.27 11.39
N LEU A 78 -16.98 -10.41 11.74
CA LEU A 78 -15.64 -10.45 12.35
C LEU A 78 -14.58 -9.89 11.40
N LEU A 79 -14.70 -10.15 10.08
CA LEU A 79 -13.84 -9.52 9.09
C LEU A 79 -13.93 -7.99 9.22
N LYS A 80 -15.13 -7.41 9.16
CA LYS A 80 -15.31 -5.95 9.28
C LYS A 80 -14.79 -5.39 10.60
N LYS A 81 -15.02 -6.09 11.73
CA LYS A 81 -14.48 -5.71 13.05
C LYS A 81 -12.95 -5.66 13.02
N LEU A 82 -12.33 -6.69 12.46
CA LEU A 82 -10.88 -6.79 12.30
C LEU A 82 -10.32 -5.70 11.39
N GLU A 83 -11.00 -5.40 10.29
CA GLU A 83 -10.64 -4.33 9.37
C GLU A 83 -10.63 -2.97 10.06
N LEU A 84 -11.68 -2.63 10.81
CA LEU A 84 -11.78 -1.39 11.57
C LEU A 84 -10.72 -1.28 12.65
N ALA A 85 -10.45 -2.37 13.37
CA ALA A 85 -9.40 -2.41 14.38
C ALA A 85 -8.01 -2.13 13.77
N CYS A 86 -7.74 -2.70 12.59
CA CYS A 86 -6.49 -2.45 11.87
C CYS A 86 -6.38 -1.00 11.39
N ASP A 87 -7.49 -0.38 10.97
CA ASP A 87 -7.50 1.01 10.50
C ASP A 87 -7.15 2.03 11.60
N VAL A 88 -7.46 1.72 12.86
CA VAL A 88 -7.15 2.59 14.00
C VAL A 88 -5.84 2.22 14.69
N HIS A 89 -5.32 1.01 14.47
CA HIS A 89 -4.13 0.54 15.16
C HIS A 89 -2.87 1.24 14.63
N PRO A 90 -2.08 1.90 15.50
CA PRO A 90 -1.03 2.85 15.09
C PRO A 90 0.13 2.21 14.32
N TYR A 91 0.36 0.91 14.52
CA TYR A 91 1.44 0.19 13.86
C TYR A 91 0.99 -0.63 12.65
N THR A 92 -0.28 -0.54 12.24
CA THR A 92 -0.72 -1.20 11.01
C THR A 92 -0.08 -0.51 9.80
N HIS A 93 0.78 -1.23 9.09
CA HIS A 93 1.42 -0.75 7.87
C HIS A 93 0.57 -1.05 6.63
N TYR A 94 0.03 -2.27 6.57
CA TYR A 94 -0.68 -2.78 5.41
C TYR A 94 -1.68 -3.84 5.82
N ARG A 95 -2.82 -3.89 5.13
CA ARG A 95 -3.77 -5.00 5.23
C ARG A 95 -4.37 -5.32 3.87
N SER A 96 -4.65 -6.59 3.64
CA SER A 96 -5.37 -7.04 2.46
C SER A 96 -6.26 -8.22 2.77
N ARG A 97 -7.44 -8.24 2.18
CA ARG A 97 -8.35 -9.39 2.24
C ARG A 97 -7.77 -10.52 1.40
N PHE A 98 -7.84 -11.73 1.92
CA PHE A 98 -7.67 -12.93 1.10
C PHE A 98 -8.96 -13.75 1.12
N PHE A 99 -9.22 -14.43 0.01
CA PHE A 99 -10.35 -15.32 -0.18
C PHE A 99 -9.85 -16.65 -0.74
N GLY A 100 -10.32 -17.75 -0.17
CA GLY A 100 -9.93 -19.12 -0.53
C GLY A 100 -10.80 -20.12 0.25
N GLU A 101 -10.21 -21.25 0.66
CA GLU A 101 -10.87 -22.19 1.58
C GLU A 101 -11.26 -21.50 2.91
N HIS A 102 -10.44 -20.55 3.34
CA HIS A 102 -10.76 -19.61 4.40
C HIS A 102 -10.68 -18.18 3.84
N PHE A 103 -11.34 -17.25 4.52
CA PHE A 103 -11.20 -15.83 4.24
C PHE A 103 -10.73 -15.10 5.51
N GLY A 104 -10.13 -13.93 5.30
CA GLY A 104 -9.49 -13.20 6.39
C GLY A 104 -8.62 -12.05 5.89
N LEU A 105 -7.69 -11.64 6.74
CA LEU A 105 -6.73 -10.57 6.42
C LEU A 105 -5.29 -11.07 6.50
N LEU A 106 -4.50 -10.71 5.49
CA LEU A 106 -3.06 -10.57 5.63
C LEU A 106 -2.81 -9.16 6.17
N ILE A 107 -2.13 -9.06 7.32
CA ILE A 107 -1.85 -7.80 8.00
C ILE A 107 -0.34 -7.70 8.19
N GLN A 108 0.23 -6.52 7.95
CA GLN A 108 1.60 -6.21 8.29
C GLN A 108 1.63 -5.10 9.33
N PHE A 109 2.39 -5.33 10.40
CA PHE A 109 2.66 -4.35 11.44
C PHE A 109 4.12 -3.97 11.45
N ASP A 110 4.41 -2.68 11.64
CA ASP A 110 5.76 -2.18 11.87
C ASP A 110 5.87 -1.72 13.33
N ILE A 111 6.29 -2.63 14.21
CA ILE A 111 6.29 -2.43 15.67
C ILE A 111 7.69 -2.13 16.21
N PRO A 112 7.84 -1.54 17.40
CA PRO A 112 9.13 -1.45 18.07
C PRO A 112 9.83 -2.81 18.19
N ASN A 113 11.13 -2.86 17.96
CA ASN A 113 11.91 -4.09 18.09
C ASN A 113 12.21 -4.42 19.58
N ASN A 114 11.17 -4.80 20.31
CA ASN A 114 11.27 -5.32 21.68
C ASN A 114 10.24 -6.43 21.90
N SER A 115 10.40 -7.21 22.97
CA SER A 115 9.52 -8.34 23.27
C SER A 115 8.10 -7.90 23.63
N GLU A 116 7.96 -6.79 24.36
CA GLU A 116 6.66 -6.25 24.78
C GLU A 116 5.75 -5.94 23.58
N ALA A 117 6.28 -5.31 22.54
CA ALA A 117 5.50 -4.98 21.35
C ALA A 117 5.03 -6.25 20.60
N GLN A 118 5.82 -7.32 20.62
CA GLN A 118 5.41 -8.60 20.02
C GLN A 118 4.29 -9.27 20.80
N ASP A 119 4.33 -9.18 22.13
CA ASP A 119 3.28 -9.74 22.98
C ASP A 119 1.99 -8.91 22.89
N ASN A 120 2.09 -7.59 22.78
CA ASN A 120 0.95 -6.70 22.54
C ASN A 120 0.21 -7.03 21.24
N ILE A 121 0.90 -7.50 20.20
CA ILE A 121 0.24 -7.94 18.96
C ILE A 121 -0.60 -9.20 19.20
N LYS A 122 -0.13 -10.14 20.03
CA LYS A 122 -0.93 -11.34 20.38
C LYS A 122 -2.18 -10.92 21.16
N LEU A 123 -2.00 -10.08 22.18
CA LEU A 123 -3.09 -9.56 23.01
C LEU A 123 -4.14 -8.83 22.16
N PHE A 124 -3.70 -8.02 21.18
CA PHE A 124 -4.60 -7.35 20.24
C PHE A 124 -5.52 -8.32 19.49
N PHE A 125 -5.01 -9.47 19.05
CA PHE A 125 -5.85 -10.47 18.39
C PHE A 125 -6.72 -11.25 19.37
N ASP A 126 -6.21 -11.57 20.55
CA ASP A 126 -6.98 -12.26 21.58
C ASP A 126 -8.20 -11.44 22.02
N GLU A 127 -8.04 -10.14 22.28
CA GLU A 127 -9.15 -9.25 22.64
C GLU A 127 -10.18 -9.06 21.52
N LEU A 128 -9.74 -9.15 20.27
CA LEU A 128 -10.60 -8.85 19.13
C LEU A 128 -11.38 -10.06 18.62
N LEU A 129 -10.81 -11.26 18.77
CA LEU A 129 -11.34 -12.54 18.28
C LEU A 129 -12.02 -13.38 19.38
N MET A 130 -11.90 -12.99 20.65
CA MET A 130 -12.85 -13.37 21.71
C MET A 130 -14.22 -12.71 21.51
#